data_AF-A0A9J6PU81-F1
#
_entry.id   AF-A0A9J6PU81-F1
#
_cell.length_a   1.000
_cell.length_b   1.000
_cell.length_c   1.000
_cell.angle_alpha   90.00
_cell.angle_beta   90.00
_cell.angle_gamma   90.00
#
_symmetry.space_group_name_H-M   'P 1'
#
loop_
_entity.id
_entity.type
_entity.pdbx_description
1 polymer ?
#
loop_
_entity_poly.entity_id
_entity_poly.type
_entity_poly.pdbx_seq_one_letter_code
_entity_poly.pdbx_strand_id
1 'polypeptide(L)'
;MSKDEIVKELEGIEKSLGINLPGAYKKFLSEEVQDAESYEIENKNGDPVYIFNYKDIVERNKTYTIQEVEPDYFLIGQDGDLGYFICSKDNSDKIYSLDLGALGSLDMDEEAKDLYELRA
;
A
#
# COMPACT_ATOMS: atom_id res chain seq x y z
N MET A 1 -14.42 -13.23 4.53
CA MET A 1 -13.26 -13.75 5.26
C MET A 1 -13.21 -13.09 6.61
N SER A 2 -12.87 -13.89 7.61
CA SER A 2 -12.54 -13.40 8.94
C SER A 2 -11.19 -12.68 8.93
N LYS A 3 -10.95 -11.85 9.95
CA LYS A 3 -9.68 -11.18 10.18
C LYS A 3 -8.48 -12.14 10.12
N ASP A 4 -8.58 -13.30 10.78
CA ASP A 4 -7.50 -14.29 10.86
C ASP A 4 -7.18 -14.92 9.49
N GLU A 5 -8.19 -15.11 8.63
CA GLU A 5 -7.98 -15.58 7.26
C GLU A 5 -7.25 -14.52 6.42
N ILE A 6 -7.62 -13.25 6.55
CA ILE A 6 -6.95 -12.15 5.84
C ILE A 6 -5.50 -12.02 6.28
N VAL A 7 -5.22 -12.10 7.59
CA VAL A 7 -3.85 -12.07 8.11
C VAL A 7 -3.01 -13.21 7.52
N LYS A 8 -3.58 -14.41 7.37
CA LYS A 8 -2.89 -15.54 6.75
C LYS A 8 -2.59 -15.33 5.26
N GLU A 9 -3.49 -14.69 4.52
CA GLU A 9 -3.24 -14.30 3.12
C GLU A 9 -2.11 -13.27 3.03
N LEU A 10 -2.09 -12.29 3.94
CA LEU A 10 -1.01 -11.28 4.01
C LEU A 10 0.36 -11.92 4.28
N GLU A 11 0.44 -12.94 5.14
CA GLU A 11 1.68 -13.73 5.33
C GLU A 11 2.10 -14.47 4.05
N GLY A 12 1.14 -14.85 3.20
CA GLY A 12 1.41 -15.40 1.87
C GLY A 12 2.01 -14.38 0.91
N ILE A 13 1.50 -13.15 0.95
CA ILE A 13 2.00 -12.02 0.15
C ILE A 13 3.42 -11.65 0.57
N GLU A 14 3.69 -11.55 1.88
CA GLU A 14 5.04 -11.32 2.42
C GLU A 14 6.05 -12.32 1.83
N LYS A 15 5.70 -13.61 1.81
CA LYS A 15 6.54 -14.66 1.22
C LYS A 15 6.68 -14.53 -0.30
N SER A 16 5.61 -14.17 -1.01
CA SER A 16 5.62 -14.05 -2.47
C SER A 16 6.45 -12.87 -2.95
N LEU A 17 6.45 -11.76 -2.22
CA LEU A 17 7.18 -10.53 -2.56
C LEU A 17 8.56 -10.47 -1.90
N GLY A 18 8.83 -11.32 -0.90
CA GLY A 18 10.07 -11.29 -0.13
C GLY A 18 10.19 -10.05 0.77
N ILE A 19 9.06 -9.51 1.22
CA ILE A 19 8.96 -8.30 2.03
C ILE A 19 8.29 -8.61 3.38
N ASN A 20 8.43 -7.70 4.34
CA ASN A 20 7.62 -7.67 5.55
C ASN A 20 6.58 -6.56 5.44
N LEU A 21 5.31 -6.90 5.64
CA LEU A 21 4.24 -5.93 5.66
C LEU A 21 4.16 -5.30 7.06
N PRO A 22 4.09 -3.96 7.15
CA PRO A 22 3.99 -3.27 8.44
C PRO A 22 2.74 -3.63 9.25
N GLY A 23 2.82 -3.44 10.57
CA GLY A 23 1.81 -3.92 11.50
C GLY A 23 0.48 -3.18 11.39
N ALA A 24 0.52 -1.85 11.30
CA ALA A 24 -0.68 -1.04 11.14
C ALA A 24 -1.30 -1.25 9.75
N TYR A 25 -0.49 -1.42 8.71
CA TYR A 25 -0.97 -1.78 7.37
C TYR A 25 -1.74 -3.10 7.36
N LYS A 26 -1.18 -4.16 7.94
CA LYS A 26 -1.88 -5.46 8.06
C LYS A 26 -3.18 -5.33 8.84
N LYS A 27 -3.16 -4.58 9.94
CA LYS A 27 -4.35 -4.31 10.75
C LYS A 27 -5.42 -3.59 9.92
N PHE A 28 -5.05 -2.54 9.20
CA PHE A 28 -5.93 -1.76 8.34
C PHE A 28 -6.61 -2.62 7.29
N LEU A 29 -5.85 -3.46 6.57
CA LEU A 29 -6.42 -4.37 5.58
C LEU A 29 -7.38 -5.39 6.21
N SER A 30 -7.02 -5.94 7.38
CA SER A 30 -7.80 -6.99 8.02
C SER A 30 -9.06 -6.51 8.75
N GLU A 31 -9.08 -5.25 9.21
CA GLU A 31 -10.15 -4.68 10.02
C GLU A 31 -11.03 -3.70 9.25
N GLU A 32 -10.45 -2.88 8.39
CA GLU A 32 -11.13 -1.78 7.69
C GLU A 32 -11.49 -2.17 6.24
N VAL A 33 -10.51 -2.64 5.45
CA VAL A 33 -10.72 -3.00 4.02
C VAL A 33 -11.48 -4.31 3.89
N GLN A 34 -11.07 -5.33 4.64
CA GLN A 34 -11.66 -6.67 4.63
C GLN A 34 -11.79 -7.24 3.22
N ASP A 35 -12.99 -7.64 2.81
CA ASP A 35 -13.30 -8.14 1.47
C ASP A 35 -13.96 -7.09 0.57
N ALA A 36 -13.87 -5.81 0.90
CA ALA A 36 -14.39 -4.76 0.04
C ALA A 36 -13.68 -4.76 -1.32
N GLU A 37 -14.46 -4.65 -2.40
CA GLU A 37 -13.93 -4.52 -3.77
C GLU A 37 -13.15 -3.22 -3.97
N SER A 38 -13.50 -2.18 -3.23
CA SER A 38 -12.78 -0.91 -3.16
C SER A 38 -12.90 -0.33 -1.76
N TYR A 39 -11.83 0.31 -1.29
CA TYR A 39 -11.82 1.04 -0.03
C TYR A 39 -11.22 2.43 -0.27
N GLU A 40 -12.09 3.43 -0.25
CA GLU A 40 -11.72 4.84 -0.45
C GLU A 40 -11.54 5.51 0.91
N ILE A 41 -10.46 6.25 1.08
CA ILE A 41 -10.26 7.19 2.18
C ILE A 41 -10.13 8.60 1.61
N GLU A 42 -10.37 9.60 2.45
CA GLU A 42 -10.05 10.99 2.15
C GLU A 42 -8.71 11.33 2.83
N ASN A 43 -7.78 11.93 2.09
CA ASN A 43 -6.52 12.40 2.66
C ASN A 43 -6.69 13.77 3.35
N LYS A 44 -5.63 14.29 4.00
CA LYS A 44 -5.65 15.59 4.69
C LYS A 44 -6.02 16.79 3.81
N ASN A 45 -5.89 16.67 2.49
CA ASN A 45 -6.21 17.71 1.52
C ASN A 45 -7.66 17.60 1.00
N GLY A 46 -8.39 16.56 1.37
CA GLY A 46 -9.74 16.29 0.85
C GLY A 46 -9.77 15.45 -0.43
N ASP A 47 -8.63 14.91 -0.86
CA ASP A 47 -8.53 14.12 -2.09
C ASP A 47 -8.81 12.63 -1.80
N PRO A 48 -9.52 11.92 -2.69
CA PRO A 48 -9.80 10.50 -2.52
C PRO A 48 -8.54 9.67 -2.75
N VAL A 49 -8.33 8.66 -1.91
CA VAL A 49 -7.27 7.67 -2.07
C VAL A 49 -7.88 6.28 -2.06
N TYR A 50 -7.69 5.56 -3.15
CA TYR A 50 -8.16 4.18 -3.31
C TYR A 50 -7.11 3.22 -2.76
N ILE A 51 -7.39 2.62 -1.60
CA ILE A 51 -6.55 1.58 -1.00
C ILE A 51 -6.87 0.23 -1.64
N PHE A 52 -5.84 -0.48 -2.07
CA PHE A 52 -5.99 -1.79 -2.68
C PHE A 52 -6.41 -2.84 -1.65
N ASN A 53 -7.26 -3.76 -2.09
CA ASN A 53 -7.52 -4.97 -1.34
C ASN A 53 -6.26 -5.85 -1.34
N TYR A 54 -6.08 -6.66 -0.28
CA TYR A 54 -4.95 -7.60 -0.20
C TYR A 54 -4.85 -8.53 -1.42
N LYS A 55 -5.99 -8.84 -2.06
CA LYS A 55 -6.06 -9.66 -3.28
C LYS A 55 -5.34 -9.01 -4.48
N ASP A 56 -5.31 -7.68 -4.53
CA ASP A 56 -4.85 -6.94 -5.71
C ASP A 56 -3.40 -6.47 -5.57
N ILE A 57 -2.85 -6.38 -4.36
CA ILE A 57 -1.51 -5.82 -4.09
C ILE A 57 -0.45 -6.45 -5.00
N VAL A 58 -0.42 -7.79 -5.09
CA VAL A 58 0.59 -8.50 -5.88
C VAL A 58 0.43 -8.23 -7.38
N GLU A 59 -0.80 -8.22 -7.89
CA GLU A 59 -1.08 -7.96 -9.30
C GLU A 59 -0.75 -6.51 -9.68
N ARG A 60 -1.14 -5.54 -8.84
CA ARG A 60 -0.88 -4.12 -9.05
C ARG A 60 0.61 -3.81 -9.06
N ASN A 61 1.36 -4.34 -8.09
CA ASN A 61 2.81 -4.14 -8.05
C ASN A 61 3.53 -4.73 -9.27
N LYS A 62 3.07 -5.89 -9.78
CA LYS A 62 3.58 -6.46 -11.04
C LYS A 62 3.21 -5.62 -12.26
N THR A 63 1.98 -5.13 -12.33
CA THR A 63 1.49 -4.33 -13.46
C THR A 63 2.31 -3.05 -13.64
N TYR A 64 2.67 -2.40 -12.54
CA TYR A 64 3.51 -1.19 -12.55
C TYR A 64 5.01 -1.48 -12.42
N THR A 65 5.42 -2.75 -12.45
CA THR A 65 6.84 -3.18 -12.34
C THR A 65 7.56 -2.58 -11.12
N ILE A 66 6.85 -2.35 -10.01
CA ILE A 66 7.35 -1.55 -8.88
C ILE A 66 8.69 -2.06 -8.37
N GLN A 67 8.81 -3.37 -8.14
CA GLN A 67 10.05 -3.93 -7.60
C GLN A 67 11.24 -3.89 -8.58
N GLU A 68 11.01 -3.63 -9.87
CA GLU A 68 12.10 -3.45 -10.85
C GLU A 68 12.66 -2.03 -10.83
N VAL A 69 11.79 -1.02 -10.62
CA VAL A 69 12.15 0.40 -10.67
C VAL A 69 12.40 1.00 -9.28
N GLU A 70 11.64 0.55 -8.28
CA GLU A 70 11.67 0.97 -6.88
C GLU A 70 11.68 -0.28 -5.97
N PRO A 71 12.80 -1.04 -5.91
CA PRO A 71 12.88 -2.35 -5.26
C PRO A 71 12.57 -2.34 -3.75
N ASP A 72 12.68 -1.16 -3.13
CA ASP A 72 12.48 -0.99 -1.71
C ASP A 72 11.04 -0.66 -1.35
N TYR A 73 10.19 -0.40 -2.34
CA TYR A 73 8.82 0.04 -2.14
C TYR A 73 7.81 -0.96 -2.70
N PHE A 74 6.58 -0.86 -2.21
CA PHE A 74 5.44 -1.52 -2.83
C PHE A 74 4.22 -0.61 -2.82
N LEU A 75 3.48 -0.64 -3.93
CA LEU A 75 2.29 0.14 -4.17
C LEU A 75 1.10 -0.44 -3.39
N ILE A 76 0.39 0.41 -2.67
CA ILE A 76 -0.73 0.04 -1.78
C ILE A 76 -2.05 0.72 -2.14
N GLY A 77 -2.02 1.74 -2.99
CA GLY A 77 -3.20 2.49 -3.39
C GLY A 77 -2.86 3.58 -4.40
N GLN A 78 -3.88 4.30 -4.86
CA GLN A 78 -3.71 5.34 -5.87
C GLN A 78 -4.79 6.42 -5.80
N ASP A 79 -4.45 7.61 -6.29
CA ASP A 79 -5.38 8.64 -6.76
C ASP A 79 -5.00 9.03 -8.18
N GLY A 80 -5.74 8.54 -9.18
CA GLY A 80 -5.35 8.67 -10.59
C GLY A 80 -3.96 8.09 -10.85
N ASP A 81 -3.03 8.94 -11.29
CA ASP A 81 -1.63 8.61 -11.56
C ASP A 81 -0.71 8.75 -10.33
N LEU A 82 -1.22 9.27 -9.21
CA LEU A 82 -0.46 9.35 -7.96
C LEU A 82 -0.55 8.00 -7.24
N GLY A 83 0.59 7.31 -7.11
CA GLY A 83 0.70 6.07 -6.34
C GLY A 83 1.01 6.35 -4.87
N TYR A 84 0.48 5.50 -4.00
CA TYR A 84 0.81 5.47 -2.57
C TYR A 84 1.58 4.20 -2.23
N PHE A 85 2.66 4.34 -1.45
CA PHE A 85 3.65 3.30 -1.24
C PHE A 85 4.00 3.12 0.23
N ILE A 86 4.56 1.95 0.55
CA ILE A 86 5.24 1.67 1.81
C ILE A 86 6.67 1.22 1.48
N CYS A 87 7.63 1.67 2.29
CA CYS A 87 9.01 1.21 2.23
C CYS A 87 9.16 -0.12 2.99
N SER A 88 9.61 -1.16 2.28
CA SER A 88 9.86 -2.48 2.85
C SER A 88 11.16 -2.56 3.67
N LYS A 89 12.11 -1.62 3.47
CA LYS A 89 13.42 -1.65 4.13
C LYS A 89 13.45 -1.11 5.55
N ASP A 90 12.61 -0.14 5.86
CA ASP A 90 12.63 0.52 7.18
C ASP A 90 11.69 -0.14 8.19
N ASN A 91 10.88 -1.12 7.74
CA ASN A 91 9.86 -1.81 8.55
C ASN A 91 8.94 -0.82 9.29
N SER A 92 8.65 0.30 8.63
CA SER A 92 7.79 1.38 9.09
C SER A 92 6.43 1.31 8.41
N ASP A 93 5.38 1.79 9.08
CA ASP A 93 4.05 1.95 8.49
C ASP A 93 3.93 3.23 7.63
N LYS A 94 5.02 3.97 7.44
CA LYS A 94 5.05 5.24 6.71
C LYS A 94 4.48 5.12 5.31
N ILE A 95 3.66 6.09 4.95
CA ILE A 95 3.07 6.20 3.63
C ILE A 95 3.86 7.23 2.83
N TYR A 96 4.23 6.81 1.64
CA TYR A 96 4.89 7.65 0.64
C TYR A 96 3.98 7.86 -0.57
N SER A 97 4.17 8.94 -1.31
CA SER A 97 3.51 9.17 -2.60
C SER A 97 4.54 9.43 -3.69
N LEU A 98 4.19 9.04 -4.92
CA LEU A 98 4.93 9.40 -6.13
C LEU A 98 4.03 9.25 -7.35
N ASP A 99 4.17 10.15 -8.31
CA ASP A 99 3.58 9.99 -9.64
C ASP A 99 4.10 8.71 -10.30
N LEU A 100 3.20 7.84 -10.75
CA LEU A 100 3.55 6.55 -11.34
C LEU A 100 4.40 6.70 -12.62
N GLY A 101 4.29 7.82 -13.33
CA GLY A 101 5.14 8.18 -14.47
C GLY A 101 6.55 8.64 -14.08
N ALA A 102 6.82 8.88 -12.79
CA ALA A 102 8.11 9.33 -12.27
C ALA A 102 8.92 8.24 -11.55
N LEU A 103 8.40 7.01 -11.47
CA LEU A 103 9.08 5.86 -10.86
C LEU A 103 10.50 5.66 -11.42
N GLY A 104 11.47 5.41 -10.54
CA GLY A 104 12.88 5.25 -10.89
C GLY A 104 13.60 6.54 -11.30
N SER A 105 12.91 7.69 -11.25
CA SER A 105 13.45 8.99 -11.69
C SER A 105 13.45 10.06 -10.60
N LEU A 106 12.45 10.07 -9.72
CA LEU A 106 12.31 11.02 -8.62
C LEU A 106 12.18 10.29 -7.27
N ASP A 107 12.57 10.98 -6.20
CA ASP A 107 12.37 10.49 -4.84
C ASP A 107 10.89 10.57 -4.45
N MET A 108 10.43 9.65 -3.58
CA MET A 108 9.07 9.67 -3.05
C MET A 108 8.89 10.70 -1.93
N ASP A 109 7.69 11.26 -1.82
CA ASP A 109 7.31 12.20 -0.77
C ASP A 109 6.67 11.46 0.43
N GLU A 110 7.01 11.81 1.67
CA GLU A 110 6.39 11.23 2.87
C GLU A 110 5.07 11.95 3.19
N GLU A 111 3.95 11.20 3.20
CA GLU A 111 2.60 11.74 3.39
C GLU A 111 2.08 11.57 4.83
N ALA A 112 2.37 10.42 5.44
CA ALA A 112 1.83 10.03 6.74
C ALA A 112 2.67 8.96 7.43
N LYS A 113 2.48 8.79 8.75
CA LYS A 113 3.16 7.73 9.51
C LYS A 113 2.50 6.36 9.37
N ASP A 114 1.22 6.34 8.99
CA ASP A 114 0.44 5.14 8.70
C ASP A 114 -0.84 5.50 7.92
N LEU A 115 -1.60 4.48 7.49
CA LEU A 115 -2.87 4.67 6.80
C LEU A 115 -3.96 5.33 7.67
N TYR A 116 -3.87 5.24 8.99
CA TYR A 116 -4.82 5.88 9.89
C TYR A 116 -4.58 7.38 9.97
N GLU A 117 -3.32 7.83 9.88
CA GLU A 117 -2.96 9.25 9.80
C GLU A 117 -3.17 9.82 8.39
N LEU A 118 -3.01 8.99 7.36
CA LEU A 118 -3.32 9.39 5.98
C LEU A 118 -4.81 9.70 5.82
N ARG A 119 -5.66 8.84 6.39
CA ARG A 119 -7.11 9.04 6.46
C ARG A 119 -7.41 10.22 7.41
N ALA A 120 -7.89 11.33 6.85
CA ALA A 120 -8.25 12.54 7.61
C ALA A 120 -9.42 12.34 8.58
#